data_AF-S0FH36-F1
#
_entry.id   AF-S0FH36-F1
#
_cell.length_a   1.000
_cell.length_b   1.000
_cell.length_c   1.000
_cell.angle_alpha   90.00
_cell.angle_beta   90.00
_cell.angle_gamma   90.00
#
_symmetry.space_group_name_H-M   'P 1'
#
loop_
_entity.id
_entity.type
_entity.pdbx_description
1 polymer ?
#
loop_
_entity_poly.entity_id
_entity_poly.type
_entity_poly.pdbx_seq_one_letter_code
_entity_poly.pdbx_strand_id
1 'polypeptide(L)'
;MRGSVLENLTWEGNSKKMFALVMDAVPSIFSGLVKHEIEDWIVKNNVNVVTEDLCLKMFKEKAPKGMIEKLTPKLESLKTK
;
A
#
# COMPACT_ATOMS: atom_id res chain seq x y z
N MET A 1 1.84 4.06 -23.85
CA MET A 1 1.47 3.45 -22.56
C MET A 1 2.18 4.23 -21.47
N ARG A 2 1.46 4.89 -20.55
CA ARG A 2 2.11 5.44 -19.34
C ARG A 2 2.29 4.25 -18.39
N GLY A 3 3.51 3.97 -17.96
CA GLY A 3 3.78 2.98 -16.92
C GLY A 3 3.08 3.35 -15.61
N SER A 4 2.85 2.39 -14.74
CA SER A 4 2.24 2.64 -13.42
C SER A 4 3.15 3.55 -12.60
N VAL A 5 2.59 4.52 -11.87
CA VAL A 5 3.37 5.38 -10.95
C VAL A 5 4.15 4.53 -9.93
N LEU A 6 3.61 3.36 -9.57
CA LEU A 6 4.24 2.40 -8.65
C LEU A 6 5.59 1.85 -9.15
N GLU A 7 5.81 1.82 -10.47
CA GLU A 7 7.06 1.35 -11.08
C GLU A 7 8.21 2.35 -10.91
N ASN A 8 7.88 3.63 -10.69
CA ASN A 8 8.85 4.71 -10.53
C ASN A 8 9.19 5.01 -9.06
N LEU A 9 8.61 4.27 -8.11
CA LEU A 9 8.82 4.49 -6.68
C LEU A 9 10.06 3.76 -6.17
N THR A 10 10.76 4.41 -5.25
CA THR A 10 11.79 3.75 -4.44
C THR A 10 11.11 3.05 -3.27
N TRP A 11 11.33 1.75 -3.13
CA TRP A 11 10.77 0.95 -2.04
C TRP A 11 11.86 0.64 -1.01
N GLU A 12 11.65 1.01 0.25
CA GLU A 12 12.59 0.77 1.33
C GLU A 12 12.17 -0.37 2.27
N GLY A 13 13.14 -1.16 2.73
CA GLY A 13 12.89 -2.27 3.66
C GLY A 13 11.93 -3.30 3.06
N ASN A 14 10.93 -3.71 3.84
CA ASN A 14 9.86 -4.61 3.41
C ASN A 14 8.63 -3.89 2.84
N SER A 15 8.69 -2.60 2.55
CA SER A 15 7.52 -1.82 2.11
C SER A 15 6.86 -2.39 0.84
N LYS A 16 7.65 -2.92 -0.10
CA LYS A 16 7.14 -3.58 -1.32
C LYS A 16 6.36 -4.86 -1.01
N LYS A 17 6.84 -5.67 -0.06
CA LYS A 17 6.14 -6.89 0.40
C LYS A 17 4.88 -6.54 1.18
N MET A 18 4.94 -5.52 2.01
CA MET A 18 3.80 -5.00 2.76
C MET A 18 2.69 -4.51 1.82
N PHE A 19 3.06 -3.77 0.77
CA PHE A 19 2.13 -3.34 -0.27
C PHE A 19 1.50 -4.52 -1.03
N ALA A 20 2.30 -5.52 -1.41
CA ALA A 20 1.79 -6.73 -2.05
C ALA A 20 0.76 -7.45 -1.17
N LEU A 21 1.02 -7.57 0.14
CA LEU A 21 0.07 -8.19 1.07
C LEU A 21 -1.23 -7.39 1.25
N VAL A 22 -1.15 -6.06 1.20
CA VAL A 22 -2.35 -5.23 1.17
C VAL A 22 -3.16 -5.53 -0.10
N MET A 23 -2.51 -5.58 -1.26
CA MET A 23 -3.17 -5.86 -2.52
C MET A 23 -3.72 -7.28 -2.62
N ASP A 24 -3.03 -8.28 -2.07
CA ASP A 24 -3.49 -9.68 -2.01
C ASP A 24 -4.72 -9.86 -1.11
N ALA A 25 -4.88 -8.99 -0.11
CA ALA A 25 -6.06 -8.97 0.74
C ALA A 25 -7.27 -8.31 0.09
N VAL A 26 -7.06 -7.54 -0.99
CA VAL A 26 -8.14 -6.88 -1.72
C VAL A 26 -8.81 -7.92 -2.64
N PRO A 27 -10.15 -8.07 -2.58
CA PRO A 27 -10.86 -8.93 -3.53
C PRO A 27 -10.56 -8.50 -4.97
N SER A 28 -10.32 -9.47 -5.86
CA SER A 28 -9.87 -9.21 -7.24
C SER A 28 -10.74 -8.22 -8.01
N ILE A 29 -12.06 -8.23 -7.77
CA ILE A 29 -13.05 -7.30 -8.35
C ILE A 29 -12.74 -5.84 -8.02
N PHE A 30 -12.14 -5.56 -6.86
CA PHE A 30 -11.77 -4.22 -6.40
C PHE A 30 -10.29 -3.89 -6.61
N SER A 31 -9.46 -4.85 -7.01
CA SER A 31 -7.99 -4.68 -7.11
C SER A 31 -7.59 -3.51 -8.01
N GLY A 32 -8.27 -3.33 -9.16
CA GLY A 32 -8.02 -2.22 -10.07
C GLY A 32 -8.40 -0.86 -9.47
N LEU A 33 -9.55 -0.79 -8.79
CA LEU A 33 -10.02 0.43 -8.13
C LEU A 33 -9.07 0.85 -6.99
N VAL A 34 -8.70 -0.11 -6.14
CA VAL A 34 -7.79 0.15 -5.01
C VAL A 34 -6.40 0.54 -5.52
N LYS A 35 -5.90 -0.11 -6.57
CA LYS A 35 -4.63 0.27 -7.19
C LYS A 35 -4.67 1.72 -7.69
N HIS A 36 -5.74 2.12 -8.37
CA HIS A 36 -5.91 3.50 -8.84
C HIS A 36 -5.97 4.51 -7.69
N GLU A 37 -6.75 4.22 -6.65
CA GLU A 37 -6.86 5.10 -5.48
C GLU A 37 -5.50 5.31 -4.78
N ILE A 38 -4.67 4.26 -4.74
CA ILE A 38 -3.32 4.33 -4.18
C ILE A 38 -2.39 5.14 -5.09
N GLU A 39 -2.42 4.92 -6.40
CA GLU A 39 -1.65 5.71 -7.37
C GLU A 39 -2.01 7.20 -7.27
N ASP A 40 -3.30 7.53 -7.18
CA ASP A 40 -3.78 8.90 -7.01
C ASP A 40 -3.31 9.51 -5.68
N TRP A 41 -3.33 8.74 -4.59
CA TRP A 41 -2.81 9.19 -3.29
C TRP A 41 -1.31 9.46 -3.35
N ILE A 42 -0.53 8.63 -4.02
CA ILE A 42 0.92 8.79 -4.22
C ILE A 42 1.22 10.07 -4.99
N VAL A 43 0.50 10.31 -6.10
CA VAL A 43 0.64 11.52 -6.91
C VAL A 43 0.24 12.76 -6.10
N LYS A 44 -0.90 12.71 -5.41
CA LYS A 44 -1.40 13.83 -4.59
C LYS A 44 -0.45 14.22 -3.46
N ASN A 45 0.22 13.25 -2.86
CA ASN A 45 1.16 13.47 -1.74
C ASN A 45 2.62 13.60 -2.21
N ASN A 46 2.87 13.60 -3.52
CA ASN A 46 4.21 13.72 -4.12
C ASN A 46 5.21 12.70 -3.55
N VAL A 47 4.75 11.47 -3.37
CA VAL A 47 5.52 10.38 -2.76
C VAL A 47 6.46 9.79 -3.80
N ASN A 48 7.76 9.81 -3.52
CA ASN A 48 8.79 9.17 -4.34
C ASN A 48 9.43 7.95 -3.65
N VAL A 49 9.35 7.91 -2.32
CA VAL A 49 9.91 6.85 -1.48
C VAL A 49 8.80 6.25 -0.63
N VAL A 50 8.61 4.95 -0.74
CA VAL A 50 7.60 4.20 0.01
C VAL A 50 8.29 3.40 1.11
N THR A 51 7.97 3.74 2.36
CA THR A 51 8.43 3.05 3.57
C THR A 51 7.31 2.17 4.15
N GLU A 52 7.67 1.27 5.06
CA GLU A 52 6.71 0.41 5.78
C GLU A 52 5.67 1.24 6.55
N ASP A 53 6.10 2.35 7.16
CA ASP A 53 5.21 3.28 7.86
C ASP A 53 4.24 3.97 6.91
N LEU A 54 4.70 4.34 5.71
CA LEU A 54 3.83 4.97 4.71
C LEU A 54 2.77 3.99 4.21
N CYS A 55 3.16 2.75 3.95
CA CYS A 55 2.22 1.67 3.59
C CYS A 55 1.17 1.45 4.68
N LEU A 56 1.58 1.38 5.95
CA LEU A 56 0.67 1.24 7.09
C LEU A 56 -0.27 2.44 7.23
N LYS A 57 0.24 3.67 7.08
CA LYS A 57 -0.57 4.89 7.15
C LYS A 57 -1.64 4.89 6.07
N MET A 58 -1.24 4.66 4.81
CA MET A 58 -2.14 4.60 3.67
C MET A 58 -3.21 3.52 3.86
N PHE A 59 -2.80 2.33 4.30
CA PHE A 59 -3.72 1.23 4.59
C PHE A 59 -4.74 1.61 5.68
N LYS A 60 -4.28 2.20 6.79
CA LYS A 60 -5.15 2.63 7.90
C LYS A 60 -6.08 3.79 7.52
N GLU A 61 -5.68 4.66 6.59
CA GLU A 61 -6.52 5.78 6.10
C GLU A 61 -7.63 5.33 5.14
N LYS A 62 -7.41 4.26 4.36
CA LYS A 62 -8.28 3.88 3.24
C LYS A 62 -9.05 2.57 3.44
N ALA A 63 -8.52 1.65 4.26
CA ALA A 63 -9.14 0.34 4.41
C ALA A 63 -10.35 0.38 5.36
N PRO A 64 -11.37 -0.48 5.14
CA PRO A 64 -12.45 -0.67 6.09
C PRO A 64 -11.93 -1.15 7.45
N LYS A 65 -12.60 -0.74 8.55
CA LYS A 65 -12.19 -1.07 9.93
C LYS A 65 -11.91 -2.57 10.15
N GLY A 66 -12.76 -3.46 9.63
CA GLY A 66 -12.57 -4.91 9.76
C GLY A 66 -11.35 -5.46 9.01
N MET A 67 -10.91 -4.80 7.94
CA MET A 67 -9.64 -5.13 7.25
C MET A 67 -8.46 -4.62 8.06
N ILE A 68 -8.56 -3.39 8.59
CA ILE A 68 -7.53 -2.79 9.45
C ILE A 68 -7.23 -3.72 10.63
N GLU A 69 -8.24 -4.16 11.37
CA GLU A 69 -8.06 -5.02 12.54
C GLU A 69 -7.41 -6.37 12.19
N LYS A 70 -7.72 -6.94 11.02
CA LYS A 70 -7.20 -8.26 10.59
C LYS A 70 -5.79 -8.22 10.02
N LEU A 71 -5.47 -7.19 9.22
CA LEU A 71 -4.19 -7.12 8.50
C LEU A 71 -3.12 -6.34 9.24
N THR A 72 -3.49 -5.36 10.08
CA THR A 72 -2.51 -4.54 10.80
C THR A 72 -1.47 -5.38 11.55
N PRO A 73 -1.82 -6.44 12.31
CA PRO A 73 -0.83 -7.26 13.00
C PRO A 73 0.16 -7.94 12.04
N LYS A 74 -0.33 -8.40 10.88
CA LYS A 74 0.52 -9.03 9.85
C LYS A 74 1.45 -8.01 9.20
N LEU A 75 0.92 -6.84 8.86
CA LEU A 75 1.73 -5.76 8.29
C LEU A 75 2.78 -5.28 9.30
N GLU A 76 2.40 -5.07 10.56
CA GLU A 76 3.33 -4.65 11.61
C GLU A 76 4.43 -5.68 11.87
N SER A 77 4.16 -6.99 11.73
CA SER A 77 5.19 -8.04 11.83
C SER A 77 6.26 -7.99 10.73
N LEU A 78 6.01 -7.26 9.63
CA LEU A 78 6.96 -7.08 8.53
C LEU A 78 7.85 -5.85 8.73
N LYS A 79 7.60 -5.06 9.77
CA LYS A 79 8.45 -3.92 10.07
C LYS A 79 9.89 -4.39 10.31
N THR A 80 10.83 -3.76 9.62
CA THR A 80 12.26 -4.08 9.74
C THR A 80 13.04 -3.06 10.57
N LYS A 81 12.43 -1.92 10.86
CA LYS A 81 12.96 -0.86 11.71
C LYS A 81 11.85 -0.18 12.52
#